data_AF-A0A1Z9Z1E3-F1
#
_entry.id   AF-A0A1Z9Z1E3-F1
#
_cell.length_a   1.000
_cell.length_b   1.000
_cell.length_c   1.000
_cell.angle_alpha   90.00
_cell.angle_beta   90.00
_cell.angle_gamma   90.00
#
_symmetry.space_group_name_H-M   'P 1'
#
loop_
_entity.id
_entity.type
_entity.pdbx_description
1 polymer ?
#
loop_
_entity_poly.entity_id
_entity_poly.type
_entity_poly.pdbx_seq_one_letter_code
_entity_poly.pdbx_strand_id
1 'polypeptide(L)'
;MSILEHLIYFVSLLMISYLIVRAGWKLRYLAPLCFFGVFILVWLSISIGYSFDGRYIQFFSDGKFAPNSNAMDILFAASGLGGVATFLLVLVVWAIRNDVF
;
A
#
# COMPACT_ATOMS: atom_id res chain seq x y z
N MET A 1 -10.55 12.82 -9.07
CA MET A 1 -9.20 13.15 -8.55
C MET A 1 -8.65 14.31 -9.33
N SER A 2 -8.17 15.36 -8.66
CA SER A 2 -7.67 16.57 -9.32
C SER A 2 -6.19 16.45 -9.69
N ILE A 3 -5.74 17.24 -10.68
CA ILE A 3 -4.32 17.36 -11.06
C ILE A 3 -3.45 17.75 -9.85
N LEU A 4 -3.99 18.55 -8.94
CA LEU A 4 -3.30 18.98 -7.72
C LEU A 4 -3.00 17.80 -6.79
N GLU A 5 -3.94 16.86 -6.64
CA GLU A 5 -3.76 15.66 -5.81
C GLU A 5 -2.65 14.76 -6.37
N HIS A 6 -2.58 14.62 -7.69
CA HIS A 6 -1.50 13.87 -8.35
C HIS A 6 -0.14 14.53 -8.15
N LEU A 7 -0.05 15.85 -8.24
CA LEU A 7 1.19 16.59 -8.02
C LEU A 7 1.70 16.42 -6.58
N ILE A 8 0.82 16.55 -5.59
CA ILE A 8 1.16 16.38 -4.18
C ILE A 8 1.62 14.94 -3.91
N TYR A 9 0.94 13.96 -4.51
CA TYR A 9 1.35 12.55 -4.44
C TYR A 9 2.76 12.36 -5.01
N PHE A 10 3.06 12.96 -6.17
CA PHE A 10 4.37 12.82 -6.81
C PHE A 10 5.50 13.49 -5.99
N VAL A 11 5.25 14.68 -5.45
CA VAL A 11 6.22 15.42 -4.62
C VAL A 11 6.50 14.70 -3.30
N SER A 12 5.47 14.19 -2.64
CA SER A 12 5.65 13.40 -1.40
C SER A 12 6.44 12.12 -1.66
N LEU A 13 6.19 11.44 -2.79
CA LEU A 13 6.91 10.24 -3.21
C LEU A 13 8.39 10.54 -3.49
N LEU A 14 8.69 11.67 -4.14
CA LEU A 14 10.07 12.14 -4.36
C LEU A 14 10.79 12.50 -3.06
N MET A 15 10.13 13.21 -2.14
CA MET A 15 10.70 13.57 -0.84
C MET A 15 11.03 12.34 0.00
N ILE A 16 10.11 11.37 0.06
CA ILE A 16 10.33 10.10 0.76
C ILE A 16 11.49 9.35 0.12
N SER A 17 11.52 9.26 -1.21
CA SER A 17 12.58 8.56 -1.96
C SER A 17 13.96 9.21 -1.77
N TYR A 18 14.02 10.54 -1.77
CA TYR A 18 15.23 11.28 -1.47
C TYR A 18 15.72 11.04 -0.03
N LEU A 19 14.82 11.06 0.96
CA LEU A 19 15.13 10.73 2.35
C LEU A 19 15.67 9.30 2.51
N ILE A 20 15.07 8.34 1.80
CA ILE A 20 15.49 6.94 1.80
C ILE A 20 16.92 6.77 1.25
N VAL A 21 17.20 7.42 0.13
CA VAL A 21 18.52 7.37 -0.51
C VAL A 21 19.57 8.05 0.38
N ARG A 22 19.26 9.24 0.90
CA ARG A 22 20.18 10.01 1.75
C ARG A 22 20.42 9.37 3.12
N ALA A 23 19.42 8.69 3.69
CA ALA A 23 19.55 7.96 4.94
C ALA A 23 20.28 6.60 4.79
N GLY A 24 20.58 6.18 3.55
CA GLY A 24 21.30 4.92 3.29
C GLY A 24 20.53 3.67 3.68
N TRP A 25 19.20 3.78 3.84
CA TRP A 25 18.41 2.63 4.26
C TRP A 25 18.47 1.55 3.18
N LYS A 26 18.72 0.31 3.61
CA LYS A 26 18.75 -0.83 2.69
C LYS A 26 17.33 -1.10 2.21
N LEU A 27 17.15 -1.19 0.89
CA LEU A 27 15.91 -1.60 0.22
C LEU A 27 15.27 -2.85 0.86
N ARG A 28 16.11 -3.76 1.38
CA ARG A 28 15.72 -4.95 2.14
C ARG A 28 14.77 -4.67 3.32
N TYR A 29 14.90 -3.52 3.99
CA TYR A 29 14.03 -3.15 5.11
C TYR A 29 12.87 -2.25 4.68
N LEU A 30 13.07 -1.48 3.61
CA LEU A 30 12.10 -0.51 3.14
C LEU A 30 10.97 -1.12 2.33
N ALA A 31 11.29 -2.11 1.50
CA ALA A 31 10.28 -2.82 0.73
C ALA A 31 9.22 -3.47 1.63
N PRO A 32 9.57 -4.28 2.66
CA PRO A 32 8.56 -4.85 3.54
C PRO A 32 7.82 -3.78 4.35
N LEU A 33 8.50 -2.72 4.80
CA LEU A 33 7.84 -1.64 5.55
C LEU A 33 6.82 -0.89 4.69
N CYS A 34 7.16 -0.61 3.44
CA CYS A 34 6.24 -0.01 2.47
C CYS A 34 5.06 -0.94 2.19
N PHE A 35 5.32 -2.22 1.93
CA PHE A 35 4.26 -3.21 1.71
C PHE A 35 3.29 -3.26 2.89
N PHE A 36 3.80 -3.46 4.12
CA PHE A 36 2.96 -3.56 5.30
C PHE A 36 2.24 -2.25 5.62
N GLY A 37 2.88 -1.10 5.44
CA GLY A 37 2.27 0.20 5.64
C GLY A 37 1.08 0.43 4.72
N VAL A 38 1.25 0.17 3.43
CA VAL A 38 0.18 0.30 2.42
C VAL A 38 -0.89 -0.76 2.63
N PHE A 39 -0.49 -2.01 2.91
CA PHE A 39 -1.43 -3.10 3.18
C PHE A 39 -2.36 -2.77 4.35
N ILE A 40 -1.82 -2.34 5.49
CA ILE A 40 -2.60 -1.99 6.68
C ILE A 40 -3.49 -0.77 6.40
N LEU A 41 -2.99 0.24 5.70
CA LEU A 41 -3.79 1.42 5.34
C LEU A 41 -4.98 1.04 4.47
N VAL A 42 -4.75 0.31 3.38
CA VAL A 42 -5.83 -0.14 2.48
C VAL A 42 -6.81 -1.03 3.22
N TRP A 43 -6.30 -1.98 4.01
CA TRP A 43 -7.11 -2.87 4.82
C TRP A 43 -8.05 -2.10 5.74
N LEU A 44 -7.51 -1.13 6.51
CA LEU A 44 -8.29 -0.30 7.42
C LEU A 44 -9.29 0.58 6.68
N SER A 45 -8.87 1.27 5.61
CA SER A 45 -9.76 2.15 4.84
C SER A 45 -10.96 1.40 4.28
N ILE A 46 -10.73 0.23 3.68
CA ILE A 46 -11.82 -0.57 3.12
C ILE A 46 -12.67 -1.17 4.25
N SER A 47 -12.05 -1.67 5.32
CA SER A 47 -12.79 -2.23 6.47
C SER A 47 -13.72 -1.23 7.13
N ILE A 48 -13.26 0.02 7.29
CA ILE A 48 -14.06 1.13 7.79
C ILE A 48 -15.22 1.43 6.83
N GLY A 49 -14.96 1.43 5.51
CA GLY A 49 -16.00 1.62 4.49
C GLY A 49 -17.14 0.60 4.60
N TYR A 50 -16.82 -0.69 4.74
CA TYR A 50 -17.83 -1.72 4.96
C TYR A 50 -18.56 -1.60 6.31
N SER A 51 -17.85 -1.15 7.35
CA SER A 51 -18.47 -0.92 8.66
C SER A 51 -19.52 0.21 8.61
N PHE A 52 -19.29 1.26 7.81
CA PHE A 52 -20.29 2.32 7.59
C PHE A 52 -21.53 1.82 6.83
N ASP A 53 -21.34 0.84 5.94
CA ASP A 53 -22.40 0.16 5.21
C ASP A 53 -23.19 -0.87 6.07
N GLY A 54 -22.87 -1.00 7.36
CA GLY A 54 -23.48 -1.98 8.27
C GLY A 54 -23.08 -3.44 7.97
N ARG A 55 -22.07 -3.65 7.12
CA ARG A 55 -21.56 -4.97 6.74
C ARG A 55 -20.32 -5.30 7.57
N TYR A 56 -20.47 -6.18 8.56
CA TYR A 56 -19.33 -6.69 9.31
C TYR A 56 -18.52 -7.67 8.44
N ILE A 57 -17.27 -7.35 8.17
CA ILE A 57 -16.34 -8.26 7.49
C ILE A 57 -15.81 -9.24 8.53
N GLN A 58 -16.42 -10.42 8.59
CA GLN A 58 -15.83 -11.56 9.27
C GLN A 58 -15.10 -12.41 8.24
N PHE A 59 -13.85 -12.78 8.53
CA PHE A 59 -13.05 -13.65 7.68
C PHE A 59 -13.66 -15.05 7.52
N PHE A 60 -14.32 -15.52 8.57
CA PHE A 60 -15.05 -16.77 8.62
C PHE A 60 -16.51 -16.45 8.95
N SER A 61 -17.44 -16.87 8.10
CA SER A 61 -18.88 -16.67 8.29
C SER A 61 -19.49 -17.88 8.99
N ASP A 62 -20.27 -17.62 10.05
CA ASP A 62 -21.25 -18.54 10.63
C ASP A 62 -20.81 -20.00 10.81
N GLY A 63 -19.67 -20.21 11.48
CA GLY A 63 -19.18 -21.55 11.83
C GLY A 63 -18.73 -22.42 10.65
N LYS A 64 -18.67 -21.86 9.44
CA LYS A 64 -18.07 -22.51 8.27
C LYS A 64 -16.66 -21.95 8.06
N PHE A 65 -15.69 -22.85 7.82
CA PHE A 65 -14.35 -22.50 7.34
C PHE A 65 -14.36 -22.00 5.87
N ALA A 66 -15.46 -21.42 5.41
CA ALA A 66 -15.56 -20.83 4.10
C ALA A 66 -15.11 -19.36 4.22
N PRO A 67 -14.09 -18.95 3.44
CA PRO A 67 -13.64 -17.57 3.45
C PRO A 67 -14.75 -16.65 2.90
N ASN A 68 -15.04 -15.59 3.63
CA ASN A 68 -15.98 -14.56 3.18
C ASN A 68 -15.43 -13.89 1.91
N SER A 69 -16.25 -13.82 0.85
CA SER A 69 -15.86 -13.20 -0.42
C SER A 69 -15.38 -11.76 -0.23
N ASN A 70 -16.04 -11.00 0.65
CA ASN A 70 -15.66 -9.62 0.91
C ASN A 70 -14.31 -9.54 1.63
N ALA A 71 -14.02 -10.48 2.54
CA ALA A 71 -12.72 -10.52 3.20
C ALA A 71 -11.59 -10.90 2.24
N MET A 72 -11.89 -11.79 1.28
CA MET A 72 -10.95 -12.15 0.21
C MET A 72 -10.70 -10.99 -0.75
N ASP A 73 -11.74 -10.25 -1.16
CA ASP A 73 -11.58 -9.08 -2.02
C ASP A 73 -10.72 -8.00 -1.35
N ILE A 74 -10.88 -7.78 -0.04
CA ILE A 74 -10.05 -6.85 0.72
C ILE A 74 -8.60 -7.34 0.80
N LEU A 75 -8.37 -8.64 1.01
CA LEU A 75 -7.04 -9.23 0.97
C LEU A 75 -6.37 -9.02 -0.39
N PHE A 76 -7.09 -9.29 -1.48
CA PHE A 76 -6.57 -9.10 -2.83
C PHE A 76 -6.29 -7.63 -3.13
N ALA A 77 -7.19 -6.72 -2.76
CA ALA A 77 -6.99 -5.29 -2.94
C ALA A 77 -5.80 -4.77 -2.14
N ALA A 78 -5.70 -5.13 -0.85
CA ALA A 78 -4.62 -4.69 0.03
C ALA A 78 -3.26 -5.27 -0.40
N SER A 79 -3.21 -6.55 -0.76
CA SER A 79 -1.97 -7.18 -1.23
C SER A 79 -1.55 -6.66 -2.61
N GLY A 80 -2.49 -6.47 -3.53
CA GLY A 80 -2.23 -5.91 -4.85
C GLY A 80 -1.69 -4.47 -4.77
N LEU A 81 -2.39 -3.59 -4.05
CA LEU A 81 -1.95 -2.20 -3.87
C LEU A 81 -0.65 -2.11 -3.08
N GLY A 82 -0.47 -2.94 -2.05
CA GLY A 82 0.80 -3.06 -1.33
C GLY A 82 1.93 -3.45 -2.27
N GLY A 83 1.73 -4.47 -3.12
CA GLY A 83 2.71 -4.92 -4.09
C GLY A 83 3.10 -3.84 -5.11
N VAL A 84 2.10 -3.16 -5.70
CA VAL A 84 2.33 -2.07 -6.66
C VAL A 84 3.09 -0.90 -6.03
N ALA A 85 2.69 -0.47 -4.83
CA ALA A 85 3.38 0.61 -4.12
C ALA A 85 4.83 0.25 -3.79
N THR A 86 5.06 -1.00 -3.35
CA THR A 86 6.41 -1.50 -3.06
C THR A 86 7.25 -1.54 -4.32
N PHE A 87 6.70 -2.02 -5.43
CA PHE A 87 7.37 -2.05 -6.73
C PHE A 87 7.76 -0.65 -7.21
N LEU A 88 6.85 0.32 -7.15
CA LEU A 88 7.12 1.71 -7.48
C LEU A 88 8.22 2.30 -6.61
N LEU A 89 8.21 2.03 -5.30
CA LEU A 89 9.27 2.48 -4.39
C LEU A 89 10.63 1.89 -4.80
N VAL A 90 10.69 0.59 -5.12
CA VAL A 90 11.94 -0.03 -5.59
C VAL A 90 12.42 0.61 -6.89
N LEU A 91 11.51 0.84 -7.83
CA LEU A 91 11.82 1.41 -9.14
C LEU A 91 12.35 2.86 -8.99
N VAL A 92 11.70 3.67 -8.17
CA VAL A 92 12.12 5.05 -7.90
C VAL A 92 13.48 5.09 -7.19
N VAL A 93 13.68 4.28 -6.15
CA VAL A 93 14.98 4.21 -5.46
C VAL A 93 16.08 3.72 -6.39
N TRP A 94 15.78 2.76 -7.28
CA TRP A 94 16.72 2.30 -8.29
C TRP A 94 17.05 3.40 -9.29
N ALA A 95 16.05 4.14 -9.79
CA ALA A 95 16.24 5.20 -10.76
C ALA A 95 17.10 6.36 -10.19
N ILE A 96 16.86 6.75 -8.93
CA ILE A 96 17.68 7.76 -8.23
C ILE A 96 19.13 7.27 -8.06
N ARG A 97 19.34 6.00 -7.73
CA ARG A 97 20.69 5.44 -7.55
C ARG A 97 21.50 5.34 -8.85
N ASN A 98 20.83 5.26 -9.99
CA ASN A 98 21.46 5.13 -11.30
C ASN A 98 21.40 6.44 -12.11
N ASP A 99 21.02 7.56 -11.48
CA ASP A 99 20.97 8.88 -12.12
C ASP A 99 20.15 8.90 -13.44
N VAL A 100 19.02 8.19 -13.43
CA VAL A 100 18.13 8.07 -14.61
C VAL A 100 17.23 9.32 -14.78
N PHE A 101 17.23 10.25 -13.82
CA PHE A 101 16.38 11.44 -13.78
C PHE A 101 17.19 12.74 -13.79
#